data_AF-A0A017HGZ1-F1
#
_entry.id   AF-A0A017HGZ1-F1
#
_cell.length_a   1.000
_cell.length_b   1.000
_cell.length_c   1.000
_cell.angle_alpha   90.00
_cell.angle_beta   90.00
_cell.angle_gamma   90.00
#
_symmetry.space_group_name_H-M   'P 1'
#
loop_
_entity.id
_entity.type
_entity.pdbx_description
1 polymer ?
#
loop_
_entity_poly.entity_id
_entity_poly.type
_entity_poly.pdbx_seq_one_letter_code
_entity_poly.pdbx_strand_id
1 'polypeptide(L)' 'MERSTAEFLEDGGAADNGTIVFRTRPFGDLTTADRIAFQGALWNVREVRLIGRREGLEIRCVNVNGAG' A
#
# COMPACT_ATOMS: atom_id res chain seq x y z
N MET A 1 -4.92 -29.40 1.94
CA MET A 1 -5.55 -28.13 1.54
C MET A 1 -4.65 -27.00 2.02
N GLU A 2 -3.70 -26.58 1.20
CA GLU A 2 -2.81 -25.45 1.50
C GLU A 2 -2.79 -24.58 0.25
N ARG A 3 -3.48 -23.44 0.29
CA ARG A 3 -3.31 -22.39 -0.72
C ARG A 3 -2.16 -21.51 -0.25
N SER A 4 -0.94 -21.92 -0.57
CA SER A 4 0.24 -21.06 -0.46
C SER A 4 0.07 -19.91 -1.44
N THR A 5 0.09 -18.68 -0.93
CA THR A 5 -0.03 -17.44 -1.71
C THR A 5 1.28 -17.17 -2.44
N ALA A 6 1.58 -17.97 -3.45
CA ALA A 6 2.55 -17.59 -4.47
C ALA A 6 1.87 -16.60 -5.43
N GLU A 7 2.69 -15.70 -5.97
CA GLU A 7 2.41 -14.86 -7.15
C GLU A 7 1.72 -13.51 -6.86
N PHE A 8 2.54 -12.47 -6.71
CA PHE A 8 2.61 -11.32 -7.63
C PHE A 8 3.83 -10.47 -7.23
N LEU A 9 5.03 -10.90 -7.66
CA LEU A 9 6.26 -10.10 -7.61
C LEU A 9 6.86 -10.10 -9.01
N GLU A 10 6.15 -9.55 -9.99
CA GLU A 10 6.71 -9.26 -11.31
C GLU A 10 6.01 -8.01 -11.88
N ASP A 11 6.69 -6.87 -11.76
CA ASP A 11 6.74 -5.75 -12.73
C ASP A 11 7.81 -4.80 -12.17
N GLY A 12 9.02 -4.71 -12.71
CA GLY A 12 9.32 -4.02 -13.96
C GLY A 12 10.27 -2.86 -13.60
N GLY A 13 11.45 -2.80 -14.20
CA GLY A 13 12.56 -1.96 -13.73
C GLY A 13 12.33 -0.44 -13.73
N ALA A 14 13.22 0.23 -12.99
CA ALA A 14 13.54 1.67 -12.94
C ALA A 14 12.94 2.47 -11.77
N ALA A 15 13.86 3.09 -11.02
CA ALA A 15 13.76 3.74 -9.71
C ALA A 15 13.64 2.73 -8.54
N ASP A 16 14.58 2.80 -7.60
CA ASP A 16 14.63 2.04 -6.34
C ASP A 16 13.54 2.56 -5.39
N ASN A 17 12.30 2.44 -5.88
CA ASN A 17 11.17 3.14 -5.36
C ASN A 17 10.19 2.16 -4.77
N GLY A 18 10.46 1.81 -3.51
CA GLY A 18 9.61 0.91 -2.75
C GLY A 18 8.13 1.30 -2.87
N THR A 19 7.32 0.33 -3.24
CA THR A 19 5.86 0.37 -3.11
C THR A 19 5.47 -0.55 -1.96
N ILE A 20 4.47 -0.15 -1.17
CA ILE A 20 3.96 -0.95 -0.05
C ILE A 20 2.43 -0.93 -0.06
N VAL A 21 1.82 -2.04 0.38
CA VAL A 21 0.37 -2.17 0.52
C VAL A 21 0.02 -2.44 1.98
N PHE A 22 -0.73 -1.53 2.60
CA PHE A 22 -1.26 -1.72 3.95
C PHE A 22 -2.68 -2.28 3.89
N ARG A 23 -2.99 -3.20 4.83
CA ARG A 23 -4.35 -3.70 5.06
C ARG A 23 -4.76 -3.45 6.49
N THR A 24 -5.90 -2.80 6.68
CA THR A 24 -6.40 -2.41 7.99
C THR A 24 -7.92 -2.40 8.03
N ARG A 25 -8.49 -2.26 9.22
CA ARG A 25 -9.91 -1.99 9.41
C ARG A 25 -10.27 -0.62 8.81
N PRO A 26 -11.52 -0.38 8.41
CA PRO A 26 -11.89 0.87 7.81
C PRO A 26 -11.85 1.95 8.89
N PHE A 27 -11.23 3.07 8.57
CA PHE A 27 -11.22 4.25 9.41
C PHE A 27 -11.52 5.47 8.54
N GLY A 28 -12.15 6.47 9.14
CA GLY A 28 -12.56 7.69 8.43
C GLY A 28 -11.37 8.51 7.98
N ASP A 29 -11.58 9.21 6.86
CA ASP A 29 -10.79 10.37 6.41
C ASP A 29 -9.41 10.10 5.77
N LEU A 30 -9.03 8.84 5.50
CA LEU A 30 -7.81 8.59 4.73
C LEU A 30 -8.01 8.88 3.24
N THR A 31 -7.20 9.78 2.71
CA THR A 31 -7.18 10.18 1.30
C THR A 31 -5.78 10.05 0.69
N THR A 32 -5.65 10.32 -0.61
CA THR A 32 -4.36 10.38 -1.29
C THR A 32 -3.53 11.63 -0.95
N ALA A 33 -4.11 12.60 -0.24
CA ALA A 33 -3.37 13.73 0.31
C ALA A 33 -2.57 13.35 1.57
N ASP A 34 -2.90 12.21 2.18
CA ASP A 34 -2.29 11.73 3.40
C ASP A 34 -0.98 10.97 3.17
N ARG A 35 -0.23 10.81 4.27
CA ARG A 35 1.01 10.04 4.31
C ARG A 35 1.00 9.07 5.49
N ILE A 36 1.63 7.92 5.30
CA ILE A 36 1.76 6.89 6.33
C ILE A 36 3.22 6.86 6.79
N ALA A 37 3.43 6.95 8.11
CA ALA A 37 4.73 6.71 8.73
C ALA A 37 4.85 5.22 9.08
N PHE A 38 5.84 4.54 8.53
CA PHE A 38 6.07 3.12 8.77
C PHE A 38 7.56 2.80 8.65
N GLN A 39 8.10 2.06 9.63
CA GLN A 39 9.51 1.66 9.71
C GLN A 39 10.50 2.84 9.53
N GLY A 40 10.18 3.99 10.12
CA GLY A 40 11.05 5.18 10.05
C GLY A 40 11.04 5.90 8.69
N ALA A 41 10.19 5.48 7.74
CA ALA A 41 10.01 6.14 6.46
C ALA A 41 8.58 6.69 6.30
N LEU A 42 8.45 7.73 5.45
CA LEU A 42 7.16 8.27 5.04
C LEU A 42 6.76 7.71 3.67
N TRP A 43 5.48 7.40 3.55
CA TRP A 43 4.90 6.78 2.37
C TRP A 43 3.70 7.61 1.90
N ASN A 44 3.72 8.08 0.65
CA ASN A 44 2.61 8.82 0.04
C ASN A 44 1.51 7.85 -0.37
N VAL A 45 0.27 8.12 0.03
CA VAL A 45 -0.90 7.32 -0.36
C VAL A 45 -1.22 7.55 -1.84
N ARG A 46 -1.32 6.47 -2.62
CA ARG A 46 -1.64 6.50 -4.06
C ARG A 46 -3.05 5.99 -4.35
N GLU A 47 -3.50 4.98 -3.62
CA GLU A 47 -4.84 4.42 -3.78
C GLU A 47 -5.35 3.95 -2.41
N VAL A 48 -6.62 4.23 -2.12
CA VAL A 48 -7.35 3.68 -0.97
C VAL A 48 -8.57 2.96 -1.51
N ARG A 49 -8.71 1.68 -1.21
CA ARG A 49 -9.81 0.85 -1.70
C ARG A 49 -10.42 0.02 -0.57
N LEU A 50 -11.74 -0.11 -0.58
CA LEU A 50 -12.45 -1.06 0.28
C LEU A 50 -12.33 -2.49 -0.27
N ILE A 51 -11.96 -3.44 0.58
CA ILE A 51 -11.87 -4.86 0.24
C ILE A 51 -12.95 -5.68 0.94
N GLY A 52 -13.97 -6.08 0.16
CA GLY A 52 -14.82 -7.26 0.41
C GLY A 52 -15.63 -7.32 1.72
N ARG A 53 -16.11 -8.54 2.00
CA ARG A 53 -17.32 -8.85 2.79
C ARG A 53 -17.27 -8.51 4.29
N ARG A 54 -16.12 -8.04 4.81
CA ARG A 54 -15.94 -7.53 6.20
C ARG A 54 -14.96 -6.34 6.26
N GLU A 55 -15.09 -5.44 5.28
CA GLU A 55 -14.78 -4.00 5.38
C GLU A 55 -13.31 -3.63 5.64
N GLY A 56 -12.34 -4.36 5.08
CA GLY A 56 -10.94 -3.91 5.14
C GLY A 56 -10.68 -2.73 4.20
N LEU A 57 -9.66 -1.93 4.51
CA LEU A 57 -9.03 -1.00 3.56
C LEU A 57 -7.75 -1.64 3.02
N GLU A 58 -7.58 -1.58 1.71
CA GLU A 58 -6.31 -1.76 1.02
C GLU A 58 -5.78 -0.38 0.63
N ILE A 59 -4.58 -0.06 1.11
CA ILE A 59 -3.95 1.25 0.92
C ILE A 59 -2.62 1.03 0.22
N ARG A 60 -2.49 1.54 -1.00
CA ARG A 60 -1.25 1.47 -1.77
C ARG A 60 -0.46 2.75 -1.57
N CYS A 61 0.81 2.62 -1.23
CA CYS A 61 1.70 3.76 -1.00
C CYS A 61 3.03 3.60 -1.73
N VAL A 62 3.66 4.73 -2.02
CA VAL A 62 5.04 4.79 -2.53
C VAL A 62 5.93 5.55 -1.56
N ASN A 63 7.19 5.18 -1.47
CA ASN A 63 8.12 5.86 -0.59
C ASN A 63 8.29 7.33 -1.01
N VAL A 64 8.29 8.26 -0.04
CA VAL A 64 8.52 9.69 -0.31
C VAL A 64 9.88 9.91 -0.98
N ASN A 65 10.89 9.14 -0.61
CA ASN A 65 12.26 9.31 -1.10
C ASN A 65 12.52 8.81 -2.52
N GLY A 66 11.48 8.40 -3.24
CA GLY A 66 11.62 8.46 -4.71
C GLY A 66 10.31 8.58 -5.46
N ALA A 67 9.37 9.32 -4.86
CA ALA A 67 8.55 10.16 -5.72
C ALA A 67 9.48 11.26 -6.28
N GLY A 68 10.41 10.87 -7.17
CA GLY A 68 11.33 11.71 -7.91
C GLY A 68 10.94 11.76 -9.37
#